data_AF-X1LC18-F1
#
_entry.id   AF-X1LC18-F1
#
_cell.length_a   1.000
_cell.length_b   1.000
_cell.length_c   1.000
_cell.angle_alpha   90.00
_cell.angle_beta   90.00
_cell.angle_gamma   90.00
#
_symmetry.space_group_name_H-M   'P 1'
#
loop_
_entity.id
_entity.type
_entity.pdbx_description
1 polymer ?
#
loop_
_entity_poly.entity_id
_entity_poly.type
_entity_poly.pdbx_seq_one_letter_code
_entity_poly.pdbx_strand_id
1 'polypeptide(L)'
;NIGNYQREMIYLSGGRIGEMQQVILKLYGATPRKGSADLGTRHSPEDGVLELVYVGYPDRPVTARKAEELARQAEKLDGTGYKRLVILAWDYDYNYSSELENRLKAAKQPIKTRIASRTIPPDIYDYLKKAKDEDDIEPLRNIH
;
A
#
# COMPACT_ATOMS: atom_id res chain seq x y z
N ASN A 1 -17.41 -7.82 -11.79
CA ASN A 1 -17.43 -9.12 -11.08
C ASN A 1 -16.49 -9.04 -9.86
N ILE A 2 -16.81 -8.15 -8.91
CA ILE A 2 -15.92 -7.74 -7.80
C ILE A 2 -16.04 -8.67 -6.57
N GLY A 3 -17.12 -9.47 -6.49
CA GLY A 3 -17.44 -10.24 -5.28
C GLY A 3 -16.69 -11.56 -5.09
N ASN A 4 -15.98 -12.08 -6.10
CA ASN A 4 -15.37 -13.41 -5.99
C ASN A 4 -14.00 -13.38 -5.28
N TYR A 5 -13.14 -12.43 -5.64
CA TYR A 5 -11.81 -12.30 -5.02
C TYR A 5 -11.91 -11.89 -3.54
N GLN A 6 -12.84 -10.99 -3.19
CA GLN A 6 -13.04 -10.56 -1.80
C GLN A 6 -13.39 -11.74 -0.88
N ARG A 7 -14.21 -12.70 -1.36
CA ARG A 7 -14.57 -13.89 -0.58
C ARG A 7 -13.39 -14.83 -0.37
N GLU A 8 -12.54 -15.02 -1.38
CA GLU A 8 -11.35 -15.86 -1.25
C GLU A 8 -10.30 -15.23 -0.31
N MET A 9 -10.25 -13.89 -0.26
CA MET A 9 -9.32 -13.14 0.58
C MET A 9 -9.66 -13.15 2.08
N ILE A 10 -10.93 -13.40 2.46
CA ILE A 10 -11.35 -13.57 3.86
C ILE A 10 -10.63 -14.76 4.53
N TYR A 11 -10.15 -15.73 3.74
CA TYR A 11 -9.45 -16.93 4.24
C TYR A 11 -7.92 -16.76 4.35
N LEU A 12 -7.37 -15.60 3.96
CA LEU A 12 -5.95 -15.30 4.14
C LEU A 12 -5.71 -14.91 5.61
N SER A 13 -5.16 -15.82 6.41
CA SER A 13 -4.75 -15.53 7.80
C SER A 13 -3.59 -14.52 7.85
N GLY A 14 -3.42 -13.85 9.00
CA GLY A 14 -2.58 -12.64 9.14
C GLY A 14 -1.12 -12.74 8.65
N GLY A 15 -0.49 -13.92 8.68
CA GLY A 15 0.86 -14.11 8.10
C GLY A 15 0.87 -13.98 6.57
N ARG A 16 -0.16 -14.51 5.92
CA ARG A 16 -0.32 -14.52 4.45
C ARG A 16 -0.63 -13.13 3.90
N ILE A 17 -1.35 -12.31 4.66
CA ILE A 17 -1.63 -10.91 4.30
C ILE A 17 -0.33 -10.11 4.25
N GLY A 18 0.57 -10.30 5.23
CA GLY A 18 1.85 -9.61 5.26
C GLY A 18 2.76 -9.96 4.07
N GLU A 19 2.83 -11.25 3.72
CA GLU A 19 3.57 -11.72 2.54
C GLU A 19 3.00 -11.10 1.25
N MET A 20 1.68 -11.12 1.11
CA MET A 20 0.99 -10.54 -0.03
C MET A 20 1.30 -9.03 -0.16
N GLN A 21 1.24 -8.29 0.94
CA GLN A 21 1.58 -6.86 0.96
C GLN A 21 3.03 -6.63 0.54
N GLN A 22 3.98 -7.46 0.97
CA GLN A 22 5.37 -7.36 0.54
C GLN A 22 5.55 -7.64 -0.96
N VAL A 23 4.82 -8.61 -1.52
CA VAL A 23 4.83 -8.87 -2.96
C VAL A 23 4.25 -7.68 -3.73
N ILE A 24 3.12 -7.13 -3.29
CA ILE A 24 2.51 -5.94 -3.91
C ILE A 24 3.47 -4.74 -3.88
N LEU A 25 4.16 -4.52 -2.76
CA LEU A 25 5.20 -3.48 -2.66
C LEU A 25 6.29 -3.68 -3.70
N LYS A 26 6.82 -4.91 -3.83
CA LYS A 26 7.86 -5.23 -4.82
C LYS A 26 7.38 -5.04 -6.26
N LEU A 27 6.16 -5.48 -6.58
CA LEU A 27 5.54 -5.28 -7.90
C LEU A 27 5.38 -3.79 -8.22
N TYR A 28 5.09 -2.97 -7.21
CA TYR A 28 5.06 -1.52 -7.35
C TYR A 28 6.46 -0.87 -7.45
N GLY A 29 7.54 -1.64 -7.28
CA GLY A 29 8.92 -1.13 -7.24
C GLY A 29 9.30 -0.49 -5.91
N ALA A 30 8.56 -0.77 -4.84
CA ALA A 30 8.88 -0.35 -3.47
C ALA A 30 9.70 -1.39 -2.72
N THR A 31 10.66 -0.92 -1.93
CA THR A 31 11.42 -1.76 -1.00
C THR A 31 10.64 -1.88 0.31
N PRO A 32 10.21 -3.08 0.74
CA PRO A 32 9.49 -3.26 2.00
C PRO A 32 10.31 -2.81 3.21
N ARG A 33 9.64 -2.20 4.20
CA ARG A 33 10.29 -1.74 5.43
C ARG A 33 10.38 -2.87 6.45
N LYS A 34 11.50 -2.90 7.19
CA LYS A 34 11.63 -3.82 8.34
C LYS A 34 10.62 -3.44 9.42
N GLY A 35 9.91 -4.43 9.95
CA GLY A 35 8.92 -4.25 11.03
C GLY A 35 7.53 -3.78 10.58
N SER A 36 7.30 -3.53 9.28
CA SER A 36 5.98 -3.16 8.74
C SER A 36 5.79 -3.79 7.37
N ALA A 37 5.03 -4.88 7.29
CA ALA A 37 4.83 -5.63 6.05
C ALA A 37 4.01 -4.85 5.00
N ASP A 38 3.22 -3.89 5.47
CA ASP A 38 2.32 -3.02 4.72
C ASP A 38 2.95 -1.71 4.26
N LEU A 39 4.20 -1.42 4.66
CA LEU A 39 4.90 -0.20 4.27
C LEU A 39 6.16 -0.51 3.48
N GLY A 40 6.38 0.29 2.44
CA GLY A 40 7.60 0.28 1.64
C GLY A 40 8.03 1.68 1.27
N THR A 41 9.23 1.79 0.72
CA THR A 41 9.79 3.07 0.26
C THR A 41 10.32 2.92 -1.16
N ARG A 42 10.20 3.97 -1.96
CA ARG A 42 10.89 4.07 -3.25
C ARG A 42 11.18 5.51 -3.62
N HIS A 43 12.11 5.70 -4.54
CA HIS A 43 12.18 6.92 -5.32
C HIS A 43 11.25 6.75 -6.52
N SER A 44 10.36 7.72 -6.72
CA SER A 44 9.48 7.77 -7.88
C SER A 44 10.33 7.76 -9.17
N PRO A 45 10.05 6.84 -10.12
CA PRO A 45 10.80 6.79 -11.38
C PRO A 45 10.53 8.01 -12.28
N GLU A 46 9.42 8.73 -12.06
CA GLU A 46 9.01 9.87 -12.88
C GLU A 46 9.76 11.16 -12.49
N ASP A 47 10.01 11.38 -11.20
CA ASP A 47 10.50 12.67 -10.67
C ASP A 47 11.50 12.54 -9.51
N GLY A 48 11.94 11.32 -9.18
CA GLY A 48 12.93 11.05 -8.13
C GLY A 48 12.45 11.37 -6.72
N VAL A 49 11.17 11.69 -6.52
CA VAL A 49 10.63 12.04 -5.19
C VAL A 49 10.61 10.80 -4.29
N LEU A 50 11.09 10.95 -3.06
CA LEU A 50 11.00 9.91 -2.04
C LEU A 50 9.54 9.69 -1.62
N GLU A 51 9.05 8.48 -1.86
CA GLU A 51 7.68 8.05 -1.61
C GLU A 51 7.63 7.05 -0.45
N LEU A 52 6.69 7.26 0.47
CA LEU A 52 6.21 6.20 1.36
C LEU A 52 5.07 5.50 0.66
N VAL A 53 5.13 4.17 0.56
CA VAL A 53 4.10 3.36 -0.07
C VAL A 53 3.43 2.52 1.00
N TYR A 54 2.10 2.60 1.07
CA TYR A 54 1.27 1.79 1.95
C TYR A 54 0.42 0.83 1.13
N VAL A 55 0.32 -0.42 1.56
CA VAL A 55 -0.58 -1.42 0.97
C VAL A 55 -1.73 -1.70 1.94
N GLY A 56 -2.93 -1.34 1.51
CA GLY A 56 -4.17 -1.61 2.21
C GLY A 56 -4.44 -3.10 2.39
N TYR A 57 -5.20 -3.40 3.42
CA TYR A 57 -5.66 -4.76 3.66
C TYR A 57 -6.70 -5.16 2.61
N PRO A 58 -6.77 -6.45 2.23
CA PRO A 58 -7.71 -6.91 1.22
C PRO A 58 -9.15 -7.06 1.70
N ASP A 59 -9.33 -7.28 3.00
CA ASP A 59 -10.62 -7.56 3.64
C ASP A 59 -11.38 -6.29 4.05
N ARG A 60 -10.79 -5.11 3.88
CA ARG A 60 -11.39 -3.84 4.30
C ARG A 60 -11.00 -2.67 3.39
N PRO A 61 -11.94 -1.78 3.06
CA PRO A 61 -11.64 -0.57 2.32
C PRO A 61 -10.73 0.37 3.13
N VAL A 62 -9.91 1.14 2.42
CA VAL A 62 -9.12 2.21 3.04
C VAL A 62 -10.00 3.44 3.25
N THR A 63 -10.01 3.93 4.48
CA THR A 63 -10.80 5.10 4.88
C THR A 63 -10.04 6.41 4.69
N ALA A 64 -10.77 7.52 4.52
CA ALA A 64 -10.17 8.85 4.45
C ALA A 64 -9.39 9.22 5.73
N ARG A 65 -9.88 8.78 6.90
CA ARG A 65 -9.19 8.95 8.18
C ARG A 65 -7.85 8.24 8.18
N LYS A 66 -7.80 6.99 7.70
CA LYS A 66 -6.56 6.22 7.62
C LYS A 66 -5.54 6.89 6.69
N ALA A 67 -5.99 7.43 5.56
CA ALA A 67 -5.12 8.17 4.65
C ALA A 67 -4.52 9.42 5.29
N GLU A 68 -5.33 10.18 6.03
CA GLU A 68 -4.88 11.35 6.80
C GLU A 68 -3.84 10.94 7.88
N GLU A 69 -4.12 9.89 8.65
CA GLU A 69 -3.22 9.34 9.67
C GLU A 69 -1.87 8.93 9.07
N LEU A 70 -1.90 8.19 7.96
CA LEU A 70 -0.70 7.77 7.24
C LEU A 70 0.09 8.97 6.70
N ALA A 71 -0.58 10.01 6.21
CA ALA A 71 0.09 11.20 5.71
C ALA A 71 0.81 11.95 6.85
N ARG A 72 0.17 12.08 8.02
CA ARG A 72 0.81 12.65 9.22
C ARG A 72 1.97 11.80 9.72
N GLN A 73 1.86 10.48 9.62
CA GLN A 73 2.97 9.58 9.94
C GLN A 73 4.13 9.78 8.96
N ALA A 74 3.83 9.87 7.66
CA ALA A 74 4.80 10.07 6.60
C ALA A 74 5.62 11.36 6.79
N GLU A 75 5.04 12.44 7.32
CA GLU A 75 5.78 13.68 7.62
C GLU A 75 6.88 13.53 8.69
N LYS A 76 6.72 12.55 9.59
CA LYS A 76 7.59 12.39 10.77
C LYS A 76 8.51 11.18 10.67
N LEU A 77 8.16 10.22 9.80
CA LEU A 77 8.87 8.96 9.69
C LEU A 77 10.31 9.20 9.18
N ASP A 78 11.26 8.46 9.78
CA ASP A 78 12.70 8.50 9.46
C ASP A 78 13.38 9.87 9.62
N GLY A 79 12.77 10.80 10.37
CA GLY A 79 13.35 12.10 10.70
C GLY A 79 13.40 13.11 9.54
N THR A 80 13.40 12.67 8.29
CA THR A 80 13.35 13.53 7.10
C THR A 80 11.94 13.72 6.56
N GLY A 81 11.03 12.78 6.85
CA GLY A 81 9.69 12.74 6.29
C GLY A 81 9.64 12.41 4.79
N TYR A 82 8.47 12.04 4.32
CA TYR A 82 8.20 11.68 2.92
C TYR A 82 7.38 12.77 2.24
N LYS A 83 7.83 13.19 1.05
CA LYS A 83 7.14 14.22 0.25
C LYS A 83 5.82 13.71 -0.33
N ARG A 84 5.72 12.40 -0.57
CA ARG A 84 4.53 11.76 -1.13
C ARG A 84 4.22 10.45 -0.42
N LEU A 85 2.95 10.27 -0.10
CA LEU A 85 2.37 9.02 0.36
C LEU A 85 1.59 8.40 -0.79
N VAL A 86 1.97 7.20 -1.22
CA VAL A 86 1.19 6.38 -2.14
C VAL A 86 0.40 5.35 -1.33
N ILE A 87 -0.91 5.29 -1.54
CA ILE A 87 -1.79 4.30 -0.92
C ILE A 87 -2.24 3.35 -2.04
N LEU A 88 -1.84 2.09 -1.96
CA LEU A 88 -2.31 1.01 -2.82
C LEU A 88 -3.41 0.26 -2.07
N ALA A 89 -4.65 0.29 -2.54
CA ALA A 89 -5.75 -0.39 -1.86
C ALA A 89 -6.58 -1.24 -2.81
N TRP A 90 -7.13 -2.35 -2.30
CA TRP A 90 -8.09 -3.16 -3.04
C TRP A 90 -9.44 -2.46 -3.18
N ASP A 91 -9.78 -1.64 -2.20
CA ASP A 91 -10.98 -0.81 -2.22
C ASP A 91 -10.82 0.43 -1.32
N TYR A 92 -11.68 1.41 -1.53
CA TYR A 92 -11.78 2.64 -0.75
C TYR A 92 -13.22 2.83 -0.28
N ASP A 93 -13.41 3.55 0.83
CA ASP A 93 -14.76 3.92 1.25
C ASP A 93 -15.50 4.67 0.13
N TYR A 94 -16.82 4.47 0.04
CA TYR A 94 -17.65 5.09 -1.00
C TYR A 94 -17.48 6.62 -1.09
N ASN A 95 -17.32 7.29 0.05
CA ASN A 95 -17.13 8.74 0.15
C ASN A 95 -15.66 9.17 0.33
N TYR A 96 -14.70 8.26 0.08
CA TYR A 96 -13.29 8.45 0.40
C TYR A 96 -12.73 9.79 -0.09
N SER A 97 -12.94 10.13 -1.37
CA SER A 97 -12.36 11.34 -1.97
C SER A 97 -12.86 12.62 -1.32
N SER A 98 -14.19 12.74 -1.16
CA SER A 98 -14.81 13.92 -0.54
C SER A 98 -14.45 14.04 0.95
N GLU A 99 -14.45 12.93 1.68
CA GLU A 99 -14.06 12.91 3.09
C GLU A 99 -12.58 13.25 3.27
N LEU A 100 -11.70 12.74 2.40
CA LEU A 100 -10.28 13.05 2.46
C LEU A 100 -10.07 14.55 2.22
N GLU A 101 -10.68 15.12 1.18
CA GLU A 101 -10.59 16.54 0.90
C GLU A 101 -11.07 17.39 2.08
N ASN A 102 -12.23 17.05 2.65
CA ASN A 102 -12.79 17.74 3.82
C ASN A 102 -11.85 17.68 5.02
N ARG A 103 -11.26 16.52 5.28
CA ARG A 103 -10.29 16.33 6.37
C ARG A 103 -9.02 17.14 6.17
N LEU A 104 -8.48 17.16 4.95
CA LEU A 104 -7.29 17.94 4.62
C LEU A 104 -7.55 19.44 4.78
N LYS A 105 -8.74 19.93 4.43
CA LYS A 105 -9.15 21.33 4.60
C LYS A 105 -9.41 21.71 6.07
N ALA A 106 -10.02 20.81 6.84
CA ALA A 106 -10.36 21.02 8.25
C ALA A 106 -9.16 20.82 9.20
N ALA A 107 -8.05 20.28 8.69
CA ALA A 107 -6.85 20.03 9.48
C ALA A 107 -6.28 21.33 10.07
N LYS A 108 -6.19 21.39 11.41
CA LYS A 108 -5.56 22.53 12.11
C LYS A 108 -4.11 22.78 11.68
N GLN A 109 -3.40 21.70 11.33
CA GLN A 109 -2.05 21.77 10.77
C GLN A 109 -2.09 21.23 9.34
N PRO A 110 -1.62 22.01 8.35
CA PRO A 110 -1.65 21.59 6.96
C PRO A 110 -0.75 20.37 6.77
N ILE A 111 -1.28 19.35 6.11
CA ILE A 111 -0.53 18.16 5.72
C ILE A 111 0.27 18.51 4.46
N LYS A 112 1.58 18.46 4.57
CA LYS A 112 2.56 18.75 3.52
C LYS A 112 2.80 17.55 2.60
N THR A 113 2.64 16.32 3.13
CA THR A 113 2.78 15.11 2.33
C THR A 113 1.65 14.99 1.33
N ARG A 114 1.98 14.91 0.04
CA ARG A 114 1.00 14.70 -1.02
C ARG A 114 0.49 13.25 -0.98
N ILE A 115 -0.82 13.07 -0.91
CA ILE A 115 -1.45 11.75 -0.93
C ILE A 115 -1.77 11.37 -2.39
N ALA A 116 -1.41 10.16 -2.78
CA ALA A 116 -1.73 9.55 -4.07
C ALA A 116 -2.39 8.19 -3.85
N SER A 117 -3.70 8.12 -4.08
CA SER A 117 -4.49 6.92 -3.90
C SER A 117 -4.57 6.15 -5.22
N ARG A 118 -4.28 4.84 -5.19
CA ARG A 118 -4.29 3.95 -6.34
C ARG A 118 -4.98 2.63 -5.99
N THR A 119 -5.82 2.17 -6.89
CA THR A 119 -6.48 0.87 -6.75
C THR A 119 -5.54 -0.24 -7.21
N ILE A 120 -5.43 -1.30 -6.42
CA ILE A 120 -4.73 -2.52 -6.80
C ILE A 120 -5.62 -3.24 -7.81
N PRO A 121 -5.13 -3.48 -9.04
CA PRO A 121 -5.97 -4.10 -10.05
C PRO A 121 -6.17 -5.60 -9.73
N PRO A 122 -7.35 -6.16 -10.05
CA PRO A 122 -7.77 -7.48 -9.57
C PRO A 122 -6.93 -8.64 -10.12
N ASP A 123 -6.28 -8.47 -11.27
CA ASP A 123 -5.35 -9.42 -11.89
C ASP A 123 -4.11 -9.71 -11.01
N ILE A 124 -3.76 -8.79 -10.12
CA ILE A 124 -2.71 -9.03 -9.11
C ILE A 124 -3.07 -10.22 -8.22
N TYR A 125 -4.36 -10.49 -7.99
CA TYR A 125 -4.79 -11.67 -7.24
C TYR A 125 -4.39 -12.97 -7.93
N ASP A 126 -4.58 -13.06 -9.25
CA ASP A 126 -4.20 -14.24 -10.03
C ASP A 126 -2.68 -14.44 -10.01
N TYR A 127 -1.92 -13.34 -10.05
CA TYR A 127 -0.46 -13.38 -9.90
C TYR A 127 -0.04 -13.91 -8.53
N LEU A 128 -0.65 -13.39 -7.45
CA LEU A 128 -0.38 -13.82 -6.08
C LEU A 128 -0.72 -15.29 -5.84
N LYS A 129 -1.76 -15.81 -6.50
CA LYS A 129 -2.14 -17.22 -6.44
C LYS A 129 -1.08 -18.10 -7.12
N LYS A 130 -0.65 -17.73 -8.33
CA LYS A 130 0.37 -18.47 -9.10
C LYS A 130 1.72 -18.49 -8.38
N ALA A 131 2.16 -17.34 -7.86
CA ALA A 131 3.40 -17.23 -7.08
C ALA A 131 3.42 -18.09 -5.80
N LYS A 132 2.26 -18.62 -5.39
CA LYS A 132 2.11 -19.53 -4.25
C LYS A 132 2.12 -21.01 -4.63
N ASP A 133 1.79 -21.31 -5.88
CA ASP A 133 1.78 -22.67 -6.43
C ASP A 133 3.13 -22.99 -7.10
N GLU A 134 3.86 -21.97 -7.54
CA GLU A 134 5.30 -22.04 -7.86
C GLU A 134 6.12 -21.94 -6.56
N ASP A 135 6.40 -23.08 -5.93
CA ASP A 135 7.54 -23.29 -5.01
C ASP A 135 8.89 -23.12 -5.77
N ASP A 136 9.00 -22.04 -6.54
CA ASP A 136 10.13 -21.67 -7.41
C ASP A 136 10.35 -20.14 -7.37
N ILE A 137 10.03 -19.50 -6.24
CA ILE A 137 10.81 -18.32 -5.85
C ILE A 137 12.15 -18.85 -5.32
N GLU A 138 12.98 -19.35 -6.23
CA GLU A 138 14.40 -19.51 -5.95
C GLU A 138 14.92 -18.20 -5.33
N PRO A 139 15.81 -18.30 -4.33
CA PRO A 139 16.29 -17.13 -3.62
C PRO A 139 16.96 -16.21 -4.64
N LEU A 140 16.46 -14.98 -4.79
CA LEU A 140 17.21 -13.86 -5.39
C LEU A 140 18.41 -13.45 -4.50
N ARG A 141 19.11 -14.43 -3.96
CA ARG A 141 20.33 -14.37 -3.18
C ARG A 141 21.23 -15.51 -3.64
N ASN A 142 22.28 -15.10 -4.36
CA ASN A 142 23.39 -15.86 -4.93
C ASN A 142 23.06 -16.31 -6.37
N ILE A 143 23.84 -16.02 -7.41
CA ILE A 143 25.31 -16.08 -7.52
C ILE A 143 25.80 -15.17 -8.69
N HIS A 144 26.93 -14.49 -8.45
CA HIS A 144 27.88 -13.76 -9.34
C HIS A 144 27.51 -12.41 -9.96
#